data_AF-A0A842TTT9-F1
#
_entry.id   AF-A0A842TTT9-F1
#
_cell.length_a   1.000
_cell.length_b   1.000
_cell.length_c   1.000
_cell.angle_alpha   90.00
_cell.angle_beta   90.00
_cell.angle_gamma   90.00
#
_symmetry.space_group_name_H-M   'P 1'
#
loop_
_entity.id
_entity.type
_entity.pdbx_description
1 polymer ?
#
loop_
_entity_poly.entity_id
_entity_poly.type
_entity_poly.pdbx_seq_one_letter_code
_entity_poly.pdbx_strand_id
1 'polypeptide(L)'
;MKDFFEDKNYIDWWSIIHFSSGLFIGLFSILIGLQFWPGFFIALLLVTLFEGIEPKIYKLTMRKFSETFSNQISDIIIGMLGYLLAYKINSLNYISALALSLVGLFVILEMLFADNSYFKEFFRTLLNIGVRKRKSKKNKSKINKDKSKNA
;
A
#
# COMPACT_ATOMS: atom_id res chain seq x y z
N MET A 1 3.44 27.00 -11.82
CA MET A 1 3.81 26.06 -10.74
C MET A 1 3.64 24.64 -11.25
N LYS A 2 4.75 24.03 -11.66
CA LYS A 2 4.81 22.67 -12.21
C LYS A 2 5.87 21.93 -11.38
N ASP A 3 5.57 21.69 -10.13
CA ASP A 3 6.38 20.79 -9.32
C ASP A 3 5.80 19.39 -9.58
N PHE A 4 6.37 18.75 -10.61
CA PHE A 4 6.22 17.31 -10.80
C PHE A 4 7.03 16.65 -9.69
N PHE A 5 6.37 15.91 -8.80
CA PHE A 5 7.05 14.96 -7.94
C PHE A 5 7.36 13.73 -8.80
N GLU A 6 8.39 13.85 -9.64
CA GLU A 6 9.02 12.70 -10.28
C GLU A 6 10.05 12.16 -9.30
N ASP A 7 9.74 11.03 -8.65
CA ASP A 7 10.75 10.30 -7.91
C ASP A 7 11.69 9.60 -8.90
N LYS A 8 12.84 10.23 -9.11
CA LYS A 8 13.94 9.72 -9.93
C LYS A 8 15.04 9.09 -9.11
N ASN A 9 15.01 9.27 -7.79
CA ASN A 9 16.01 8.71 -6.90
C ASN A 9 15.70 7.22 -6.69
N TYR A 10 16.74 6.40 -6.57
CA TYR A 10 16.58 4.97 -6.27
C TYR A 10 16.26 4.70 -4.79
N ILE A 11 16.50 5.69 -3.93
CA ILE A 11 16.20 5.64 -2.50
C ILE A 11 15.64 7.01 -2.15
N ASP A 12 14.41 7.02 -1.67
CA ASP A 12 13.71 8.20 -1.20
C ASP A 12 13.31 8.02 0.28
N TRP A 13 12.57 8.99 0.82
CA TRP A 13 12.03 8.87 2.19
C TRP A 13 10.99 7.76 2.32
N TRP A 14 10.38 7.36 1.21
CA TRP A 14 9.39 6.30 1.12
C TRP A 14 10.01 4.91 1.26
N SER A 15 11.24 4.72 0.77
CA SER A 15 12.04 3.52 1.01
C SER A 15 12.14 3.13 2.49
N ILE A 16 12.11 4.10 3.43
CA ILE A 16 12.07 3.82 4.87
C ILE A 16 10.76 3.11 5.27
N ILE A 17 9.63 3.50 4.68
CA ILE A 17 8.34 2.86 4.92
C ILE A 17 8.33 1.44 4.36
N HIS A 18 8.89 1.22 3.18
CA HIS A 18 9.02 -0.14 2.62
C HIS A 18 9.90 -1.01 3.51
N PHE A 19 11.04 -0.49 3.97
CA PHE A 19 11.92 -1.18 4.94
C PHE A 19 11.17 -1.54 6.23
N SER A 20 10.49 -0.57 6.85
CA SER A 20 9.71 -0.78 8.08
C SER A 20 8.57 -1.78 7.89
N SER A 21 7.92 -1.75 6.73
CA SER A 21 6.85 -2.70 6.39
C SER A 21 7.39 -4.13 6.28
N GLY A 22 8.51 -4.32 5.59
CA GLY A 22 9.17 -5.62 5.51
C GLY A 22 9.66 -6.14 6.86
N LEU A 23 10.25 -5.25 7.69
CA LEU A 23 10.64 -5.57 9.06
C LEU A 23 9.44 -6.04 9.89
N PHE A 24 8.30 -5.34 9.78
CA PHE A 24 7.07 -5.71 10.48
C PHE A 24 6.52 -7.07 10.02
N ILE A 25 6.47 -7.31 8.71
CA ILE A 25 6.05 -8.62 8.16
C ILE A 25 6.96 -9.74 8.67
N GLY A 26 8.27 -9.49 8.75
CA GLY A 26 9.25 -10.44 9.27
C GLY A 26 9.02 -10.76 10.74
N LEU A 27 8.85 -9.75 11.59
CA LEU A 27 8.55 -9.92 13.01
C LEU A 27 7.21 -10.63 13.24
N PHE A 28 6.19 -10.32 12.44
CA PHE A 28 4.90 -11.01 12.48
C PHE A 28 5.03 -12.48 12.08
N SER A 29 5.82 -12.77 11.03
CA SER A 29 6.10 -14.15 10.59
C SER A 29 6.76 -14.97 11.70
N ILE A 30 7.73 -14.38 12.41
CA ILE A 30 8.37 -14.98 13.59
C ILE A 30 7.33 -15.25 14.69
N LEU A 31 6.47 -14.26 14.98
CA LEU A 31 5.47 -14.35 16.05
C LEU A 31 4.48 -15.51 15.83
N ILE A 32 4.07 -15.75 14.59
CA ILE A 32 3.16 -16.85 14.23
C ILE A 32 3.89 -18.19 14.03
N GLY A 33 5.21 -18.24 14.29
CA GLY A 33 6.02 -19.45 14.12
C GLY A 33 6.29 -19.84 12.67
N LEU A 34 6.18 -18.90 11.73
CA LEU A 34 6.44 -19.16 10.32
C LEU A 34 7.94 -19.34 10.08
N GLN A 35 8.29 -20.39 9.34
CA GLN A 35 9.67 -20.60 8.93
C GLN A 35 10.13 -19.51 7.96
N PHE A 36 11.45 -19.29 7.92
CA PHE A 36 12.06 -18.22 7.13
C PHE A 36 11.62 -18.24 5.66
N TRP A 37 11.76 -19.37 4.96
CA TRP A 37 11.48 -19.46 3.52
C TRP A 37 10.01 -19.22 3.18
N PRO A 38 9.03 -19.90 3.82
CA PRO A 38 7.62 -19.59 3.60
C PRO A 38 7.28 -18.11 3.85
N GLY A 39 7.74 -17.55 4.97
CA GLY A 39 7.48 -16.13 5.27
C GLY A 39 8.16 -15.18 4.31
N PHE A 40 9.35 -15.51 3.82
CA PHE A 40 10.09 -14.70 2.86
C PHE A 40 9.34 -14.61 1.53
N PHE A 41 8.80 -15.73 1.03
CA PHE A 41 7.99 -15.72 -0.19
C PHE A 41 6.68 -14.96 -0.03
N ILE A 42 6.03 -15.07 1.15
CA ILE A 42 4.83 -14.31 1.46
C ILE A 42 5.15 -12.81 1.51
N ALA A 43 6.22 -12.42 2.19
CA ALA A 43 6.66 -11.02 2.27
C ALA A 43 6.99 -10.45 0.89
N LEU A 44 7.77 -11.19 0.09
CA LEU A 44 8.10 -10.78 -1.28
C LEU A 44 6.85 -10.58 -2.14
N LEU A 45 5.89 -11.51 -2.04
CA LEU A 45 4.62 -11.40 -2.75
C LEU A 45 3.83 -10.17 -2.30
N LEU A 46 3.72 -9.92 -0.99
CA LEU A 46 2.99 -8.79 -0.43
C LEU A 46 3.62 -7.45 -0.85
N VAL A 47 4.93 -7.30 -0.72
CA VAL A 47 5.65 -6.08 -1.10
C VAL A 47 5.54 -5.85 -2.61
N THR A 48 5.75 -6.89 -3.43
CA THR A 48 5.60 -6.78 -4.90
C THR A 48 4.18 -6.39 -5.31
N LEU A 49 3.16 -6.95 -4.67
CA LEU A 49 1.77 -6.59 -4.94
C LEU A 49 1.48 -5.15 -4.52
N PHE A 50 2.03 -4.71 -3.38
CA PHE A 50 1.89 -3.34 -2.90
C PHE A 50 2.51 -2.36 -3.90
N GLU A 51 3.77 -2.53 -4.28
CA GLU A 51 4.45 -1.68 -5.28
C GLU A 51 3.71 -1.67 -6.63
N GLY A 52 3.18 -2.81 -7.07
CA GLY A 52 2.43 -2.89 -8.32
C GLY A 52 1.05 -2.19 -8.28
N ILE A 53 0.52 -1.93 -7.08
CA ILE A 53 -0.76 -1.28 -6.83
C ILE A 53 -0.58 0.19 -6.47
N GLU A 54 0.50 0.54 -5.76
CA GLU A 54 0.77 1.85 -5.20
C GLU A 54 0.66 2.99 -6.23
N PRO A 55 1.37 2.98 -7.38
CA PRO A 55 1.24 4.02 -8.40
C PRO A 55 -0.19 4.15 -8.93
N LYS A 56 -0.96 3.07 -8.95
CA LYS A 56 -2.37 3.09 -9.40
C LYS A 56 -3.25 3.78 -8.38
N ILE A 57 -3.01 3.56 -7.09
CA ILE A 57 -3.71 4.26 -6.00
C ILE A 57 -3.33 5.74 -6.01
N TYR A 58 -2.04 6.06 -6.04
CA TYR A 58 -1.57 7.44 -6.06
C TYR A 58 -2.03 8.19 -7.30
N LYS A 59 -2.08 7.57 -8.47
CA LYS A 59 -2.66 8.21 -9.66
C LYS A 59 -4.14 8.57 -9.50
N LEU A 60 -4.88 7.84 -8.66
CA LEU A 60 -6.30 8.12 -8.37
C LEU A 60 -6.46 9.26 -7.35
N THR A 61 -5.55 9.38 -6.38
CA THR A 61 -5.63 10.37 -5.29
C THR A 61 -4.83 11.64 -5.58
N MET A 62 -3.65 11.51 -6.18
CA MET A 62 -2.72 12.56 -6.57
C MET A 62 -2.55 12.56 -8.09
N ARG A 63 -3.06 13.61 -8.74
CA ARG A 63 -3.13 13.73 -10.21
C ARG A 63 -1.79 13.68 -10.97
N LYS A 64 -0.64 13.63 -10.29
CA LYS A 64 0.71 13.77 -10.87
C LYS A 64 1.80 12.94 -10.18
N PHE A 65 1.46 11.76 -9.63
CA PHE A 65 2.48 10.82 -9.15
C PHE A 65 2.91 9.89 -10.30
N SER A 66 4.21 9.81 -10.55
CA SER A 66 4.80 8.91 -11.55
C SER A 66 6.07 8.33 -10.98
N GLU A 67 6.01 7.04 -10.69
CA GLU A 67 7.13 6.29 -10.16
C GLU A 67 7.79 5.47 -11.27
N THR A 68 9.12 5.37 -11.24
CA THR A 68 9.87 4.56 -12.19
C THR A 68 9.89 3.10 -11.78
N PHE A 69 9.92 2.18 -12.76
CA PHE A 69 10.02 0.74 -12.47
C PHE A 69 11.28 0.39 -11.67
N SER A 70 12.37 1.15 -11.84
CA SER A 70 13.58 1.01 -11.03
C SER A 70 13.37 1.37 -9.56
N ASN A 71 12.53 2.37 -9.24
CA ASN A 71 12.22 2.71 -7.85
C ASN A 71 11.47 1.56 -7.19
N GLN A 72 10.42 1.06 -7.85
CA GLN A 72 9.64 -0.09 -7.36
C GLN A 72 10.52 -1.32 -7.08
N ILE A 73 11.49 -1.63 -7.94
CA ILE A 73 12.44 -2.72 -7.66
C ILE A 73 13.26 -2.40 -6.41
N SER A 74 13.75 -1.18 -6.27
CA SER A 74 14.52 -0.73 -5.10
C SER A 74 13.69 -0.86 -3.82
N ASP A 75 12.45 -0.39 -3.82
CA ASP A 75 11.54 -0.47 -2.67
C ASP A 75 11.18 -1.91 -2.30
N ILE A 76 11.03 -2.81 -3.29
CA ILE A 76 10.93 -4.26 -3.03
C ILE A 76 12.19 -4.77 -2.33
N ILE A 77 13.38 -4.47 -2.86
CA ILE A 77 14.66 -4.91 -2.27
C ILE A 77 14.78 -4.38 -0.84
N ILE A 78 14.50 -3.11 -0.62
CA ILE A 78 14.58 -2.44 0.68
C ILE A 78 13.58 -3.04 1.67
N GLY A 79 12.34 -3.33 1.24
CA GLY A 79 11.39 -4.09 2.03
C GLY A 79 11.92 -5.46 2.42
N MET A 80 12.51 -6.21 1.49
CA MET A 80 13.09 -7.52 1.79
C MET A 80 14.31 -7.44 2.72
N LEU A 81 15.10 -6.36 2.68
CA LEU A 81 16.16 -6.12 3.65
C LEU A 81 15.61 -5.93 5.07
N GLY A 82 14.46 -5.25 5.22
CA GLY A 82 13.75 -5.15 6.49
C GLY A 82 13.33 -6.53 7.03
N TYR A 83 12.75 -7.37 6.16
CA TYR A 83 12.37 -8.74 6.52
C TYR A 83 13.57 -9.59 6.97
N LEU A 84 14.69 -9.50 6.24
CA LEU A 84 15.94 -10.19 6.60
C LEU A 84 16.46 -9.73 7.98
N LEU A 85 16.40 -8.42 8.24
CA LEU A 85 16.78 -7.88 9.54
C LEU A 85 15.90 -8.44 10.66
N ALA A 86 14.59 -8.61 10.46
CA ALA A 86 13.70 -9.20 11.46
C ALA A 86 14.17 -10.61 11.89
N TYR A 87 14.50 -11.48 10.94
CA TYR A 87 14.97 -12.84 11.23
C TYR A 87 16.38 -12.87 11.81
N LYS A 88 17.22 -11.88 11.48
CA LYS A 88 18.53 -11.72 12.14
C LYS A 88 18.36 -11.27 13.60
N ILE A 89 17.42 -10.36 13.85
CA ILE A 89 17.04 -9.90 15.20
C ILE A 89 16.37 -11.01 16.00
N ASN A 90 15.67 -11.98 15.40
CA ASN A 90 15.08 -13.12 16.12
C ASN A 90 16.09 -13.99 16.89
N SER A 91 17.39 -13.81 16.63
CA SER A 91 18.43 -14.31 17.55
C SER A 91 18.36 -13.68 18.95
N LEU A 92 17.57 -12.62 19.13
CA LEU A 92 17.30 -11.86 20.34
C LEU A 92 15.85 -12.16 20.80
N ASN A 93 15.71 -13.03 21.81
CA ASN A 93 14.55 -13.29 22.68
C ASN A 93 13.14 -12.84 22.22
N TYR A 94 12.16 -13.77 22.19
CA TYR A 94 10.77 -13.58 21.72
C TYR A 94 10.04 -12.32 22.24
N ILE A 95 10.30 -11.90 23.48
CA ILE A 95 9.69 -10.70 24.08
C ILE A 95 10.10 -9.43 23.31
N SER A 96 11.36 -9.37 22.87
CA SER A 96 11.90 -8.27 22.08
C SER A 96 11.24 -8.20 20.70
N ALA A 97 11.00 -9.35 20.07
CA ALA A 97 10.30 -9.42 18.79
C ALA A 97 8.84 -8.94 18.89
N LEU A 98 8.13 -9.30 19.96
CA LEU A 98 6.76 -8.85 20.20
C LEU A 98 6.71 -7.34 20.45
N ALA A 99 7.60 -6.81 21.32
CA ALA A 99 7.66 -5.39 21.61
C ALA A 99 7.99 -4.57 20.34
N LEU A 100 8.94 -5.02 19.53
CA LEU A 100 9.27 -4.38 18.24
C LEU A 100 8.11 -4.44 17.25
N SER A 101 7.36 -5.54 17.21
CA SER A 101 6.17 -5.65 16.37
C SER A 101 5.11 -4.62 16.74
N LEU A 102 4.82 -4.47 18.04
CA LEU A 102 3.83 -3.52 18.52
C LEU A 102 4.23 -2.06 18.23
N VAL A 103 5.52 -1.74 18.37
CA VAL A 103 6.05 -0.42 18.00
C VAL A 103 5.96 -0.18 16.49
N GLY A 104 6.35 -1.17 15.67
CA GLY A 104 6.23 -1.08 14.22
C GLY A 104 4.78 -0.89 13.75
N LEU A 105 3.84 -1.64 14.34
CA LEU A 105 2.41 -1.47 14.07
C LEU A 105 1.94 -0.07 14.46
N PHE A 106 2.35 0.43 15.63
CA PHE A 106 2.00 1.78 16.08
C PHE A 106 2.50 2.85 15.12
N VAL A 107 3.74 2.75 14.64
CA VAL A 107 4.31 3.71 13.66
C VAL A 107 3.57 3.65 12.32
N ILE A 108 3.24 2.45 11.82
CA ILE A 108 2.46 2.30 10.58
C ILE A 108 1.07 2.91 10.75
N LEU A 109 0.40 2.67 11.88
CA LEU A 109 -0.89 3.27 12.18
C LEU A 109 -0.78 4.80 12.29
N GLU A 110 0.20 5.32 13.00
CA GLU A 110 0.52 6.75 13.05
C GLU A 110 0.72 7.31 11.64
N MET A 111 1.50 6.68 10.77
CA MET A 111 1.68 7.15 9.38
C MET A 111 0.38 7.13 8.56
N LEU A 112 -0.44 6.08 8.73
CA LEU A 112 -1.75 5.98 8.07
C LEU A 112 -2.75 7.02 8.58
N PHE A 113 -2.65 7.42 9.85
CA PHE A 113 -3.60 8.33 10.50
C PHE A 113 -3.11 9.78 10.62
N ALA A 114 -1.81 10.03 10.60
CA ALA A 114 -1.20 11.35 10.65
C ALA A 114 -1.62 12.19 9.45
N ASP A 115 -1.88 11.53 8.31
CA ASP A 115 -2.44 12.17 7.13
C ASP A 115 -3.89 11.75 6.85
N ASN A 116 -4.73 11.92 7.89
CA ASN A 116 -6.17 11.71 7.87
C ASN A 116 -6.87 12.45 6.69
N SER A 117 -6.20 13.46 6.11
CA SER A 117 -6.66 14.17 4.92
C SER A 117 -6.70 13.28 3.67
N TYR A 118 -5.65 12.50 3.40
CA TYR A 118 -5.59 11.60 2.24
C TYR A 118 -6.52 10.41 2.40
N PHE A 119 -6.61 9.82 3.59
CA PHE A 119 -7.50 8.70 3.84
C PHE A 119 -8.97 9.11 3.65
N LYS A 120 -9.36 10.30 4.16
CA LYS A 120 -10.68 10.88 3.92
C LYS A 120 -10.95 11.12 2.44
N GLU A 121 -9.99 11.68 1.70
CA GLU A 121 -10.18 12.00 0.28
C GLU A 121 -10.22 10.74 -0.60
N PHE A 122 -9.45 9.70 -0.26
CA PHE A 122 -9.51 8.38 -0.88
C PHE A 122 -10.90 7.74 -0.70
N PHE A 123 -11.41 7.67 0.54
CA PHE A 123 -12.75 7.13 0.81
C PHE A 123 -13.85 7.94 0.13
N ARG A 124 -13.74 9.27 0.15
CA ARG A 124 -14.66 10.16 -0.55
C ARG A 124 -14.69 9.88 -2.06
N THR A 125 -13.52 9.64 -2.66
CA THR A 125 -13.39 9.31 -4.08
C THR A 125 -14.02 7.96 -4.41
N LEU A 126 -13.74 6.92 -3.61
CA LEU A 126 -14.36 5.59 -3.77
C LEU A 126 -15.88 5.65 -3.68
N LEU A 127 -16.42 6.35 -2.67
CA LEU A 127 -17.86 6.53 -2.50
C LEU A 127 -18.48 7.27 -3.69
N ASN A 128 -17.81 8.32 -4.19
CA ASN A 128 -18.29 9.09 -5.33
C ASN A 128 -18.28 8.29 -6.65
N ILE A 129 -17.30 7.42 -6.87
CA ILE A 129 -17.27 6.50 -8.04
C ILE A 129 -18.48 5.57 -8.00
N GLY A 130 -18.80 5.03 -6.81
CA GLY A 130 -20.00 4.20 -6.60
C GLY A 130 -21.30 4.93 -6.94
N VAL A 131 -21.43 6.18 -6.49
CA VAL A 131 -22.63 7.02 -6.76
C VAL A 131 -22.76 7.35 -8.25
N ARG A 132 -21.67 7.72 -8.92
CA ARG A 132 -21.69 8.03 -10.37
C ARG A 132 -22.10 6.81 -11.22
N LYS A 133 -21.57 5.61 -10.90
CA LYS A 133 -21.97 4.37 -11.60
C LYS A 133 -23.46 4.06 -11.42
N ARG A 134 -24.03 4.30 -10.23
CA ARG A 134 -25.48 4.12 -9.99
C ARG A 134 -26.34 5.11 -10.77
N LYS A 135 -25.98 6.40 -10.81
CA LYS A 135 -26.69 7.42 -11.60
C LYS A 135 -26.66 7.11 -13.10
N SER A 136 -25.52 6.70 -13.62
CA SER A 136 -25.37 6.29 -15.04
C SER A 136 -26.28 5.10 -15.40
N LYS A 137 -26.32 4.05 -14.57
CA LYS A 137 -27.22 2.91 -14.78
C LYS A 137 -28.70 3.30 -14.75
N LYS A 138 -29.11 4.17 -13.80
CA LYS A 138 -30.50 4.64 -13.67
C LYS A 138 -30.95 5.50 -14.86
N ASN A 139 -30.05 6.31 -15.42
CA ASN A 139 -30.34 7.07 -16.64
C ASN A 139 -30.47 6.17 -17.86
N LYS A 140 -29.59 5.17 -18.03
CA LYS A 140 -29.70 4.19 -19.14
C LYS A 140 -31.00 3.38 -19.08
N SER A 141 -31.44 2.94 -17.91
CA SER A 141 -32.71 2.21 -17.79
C SER A 141 -33.93 3.08 -18.11
N LYS A 142 -33.91 4.37 -17.73
CA LYS A 142 -34.98 5.32 -18.07
C LYS A 142 -35.08 5.56 -19.58
N ILE A 143 -33.94 5.81 -20.24
CA ILE A 143 -33.88 6.01 -21.70
C ILE A 143 -34.42 4.79 -22.46
N ASN A 144 -34.06 3.57 -22.04
CA ASN A 144 -34.56 2.36 -22.71
C ASN A 144 -36.08 2.16 -22.51
N LYS A 145 -36.61 2.51 -21.33
CA LYS A 145 -38.05 2.41 -21.04
C LYS A 145 -38.88 3.44 -21.81
N ASP A 146 -38.32 4.63 -22.06
CA ASP A 146 -39.00 5.66 -22.86
C ASP A 146 -38.98 5.29 -24.35
N LYS A 147 -37.91 4.67 -24.85
CA LYS A 147 -37.85 4.13 -26.23
C LYS A 147 -38.87 3.02 -26.48
N SER A 148 -39.12 2.14 -25.52
CA SER A 148 -40.09 1.04 -25.68
C SER A 148 -41.55 1.49 -25.61
N LYS A 149 -41.85 2.72 -25.17
CA LYS A 149 -43.21 3.26 -25.14
C LYS A 149 -43.60 4.00 -26.42
N ASN A 150 -42.62 4.41 -27.21
CA ASN A 150 -42.79 5.19 -28.44
C ASN A 150 -42.57 4.35 -29.71
N ALA A 151 -42.40 3.03 -29.56
CA ALA A 151 -42.33 2.05 -30.65
C ALA A 151 -43.60 1.18 -30.59
#